data_AF-A0A756NH02-F1
#
_entry.id   AF-A0A756NH02-F1
#
_cell.length_a   1.000
_cell.length_b   1.000
_cell.length_c   1.000
_cell.angle_alpha   90.00
_cell.angle_beta   90.00
_cell.angle_gamma   90.00
#
_symmetry.space_group_name_H-M   'P 1'
#
loop_
_entity.id
_entity.type
_entity.pdbx_description
1 polymer ?
#
loop_
_entity_poly.entity_id
_entity_poly.type
_entity_poly.pdbx_seq_one_letter_code
_entity_poly.pdbx_strand_id
1 'polypeptide(L)'
;MTLHQTLSKELRDLFVSILRRSLFRPPIKINGDIVSDFSNRCEQFKECLNEYICDNNNAASERVKPRIKTIEKIQHGLTNSLKAFLSGDIKGAYDIFDEVLSYPTVYRHLRRISIPLKEICNKHKPLFRVRKSDRPVVTRKEIFHIPFTHRHLVNAQRYSVAGLPCLYLGSSLYICWQEMDKPDFDKLYLSSFISWDEESYILNLAADFLYSRTAKGFYGDISNRDNLIKISYLTLWPLIIACNYLKQNENSSFNQEYIIPNLLMQWISRLEDRAIVGIAYRSTKIKRTANSHLATNVVLPPKVNYEDTITKPYCQKLLSMFEFTQPVSWQVLKTLDYKIDNEINQEQEKAIHLLKQKERLSGIQDLNEDLINLYPLTDFYKLEQCMDRLLQYDVLEIKSGGTLAAEH
;
A
#
# COMPACT_ATOMS: atom_id res chain seq x y z
N MET A 1 -33.44 -0.13 12.75
CA MET A 1 -32.32 -0.11 11.78
C MET A 1 -32.90 -0.27 10.39
N THR A 2 -32.43 0.49 9.41
CA THR A 2 -32.79 0.27 8.00
C THR A 2 -32.22 -1.07 7.50
N LEU A 3 -32.77 -1.66 6.44
CA LEU A 3 -32.22 -2.89 5.82
C LEU A 3 -30.72 -2.76 5.52
N HIS A 4 -30.31 -1.57 5.10
CA HIS A 4 -28.93 -1.24 4.81
C HIS A 4 -28.04 -1.22 6.07
N GLN A 5 -28.51 -0.62 7.17
CA GLN A 5 -27.81 -0.63 8.46
C GLN A 5 -27.70 -2.06 9.00
N THR A 6 -28.75 -2.87 8.84
CA THR A 6 -28.78 -4.29 9.23
C THR A 6 -27.70 -5.08 8.46
N LEU A 7 -27.69 -4.99 7.13
CA LEU A 7 -26.67 -5.64 6.29
C LEU A 7 -25.25 -5.23 6.68
N SER A 8 -25.03 -3.95 7.01
CA SER A 8 -23.69 -3.48 7.40
C SER A 8 -23.23 -4.03 8.74
N LYS A 9 -24.14 -4.19 9.70
CA LYS A 9 -23.86 -4.84 10.98
C LYS A 9 -23.53 -6.32 10.75
N GLU A 10 -24.35 -7.03 9.97
CA GLU A 10 -24.11 -8.45 9.66
C GLU A 10 -22.78 -8.67 8.94
N LEU A 11 -22.46 -7.84 7.94
CA LEU A 11 -21.16 -7.89 7.26
C LEU A 11 -20.02 -7.60 8.23
N ARG A 12 -20.16 -6.61 9.12
CA ARG A 12 -19.16 -6.31 10.15
C ARG A 12 -18.92 -7.53 11.05
N ASP A 13 -19.99 -8.18 11.51
CA ASP A 13 -19.90 -9.35 12.39
C ASP A 13 -19.18 -10.51 11.67
N LEU A 14 -19.45 -10.72 10.38
CA LEU A 14 -18.72 -11.66 9.53
C LEU A 14 -17.23 -11.30 9.38
N PHE A 15 -16.89 -10.05 9.10
CA PHE A 15 -15.48 -9.64 9.04
C PHE A 15 -14.77 -9.85 10.38
N VAL A 16 -15.43 -9.54 11.49
CA VAL A 16 -14.88 -9.76 12.84
C VAL A 16 -14.66 -11.25 13.09
N SER A 17 -15.57 -12.14 12.68
CA SER A 17 -15.39 -13.59 12.84
C SER A 17 -14.20 -14.12 12.03
N ILE A 18 -14.03 -13.64 10.79
CA ILE A 18 -12.89 -13.97 9.93
C ILE A 18 -11.58 -13.45 10.55
N LEU A 19 -11.52 -12.18 10.95
CA LEU A 19 -10.30 -11.54 11.46
C LEU A 19 -9.86 -12.03 12.85
N ARG A 20 -10.79 -12.61 13.63
CA ARG A 20 -10.46 -13.29 14.90
C ARG A 20 -9.68 -14.58 14.68
N ARG A 21 -9.84 -15.23 13.53
CA ARG A 21 -9.06 -16.41 13.15
C ARG A 21 -7.68 -15.92 12.68
N SER A 22 -6.63 -16.20 13.45
CA SER A 22 -5.25 -15.73 13.17
C SER A 22 -4.74 -16.16 11.79
N LEU A 23 -5.29 -17.24 11.24
CA LEU A 23 -4.93 -17.79 9.94
C LEU A 23 -5.19 -16.83 8.77
N PHE A 24 -6.24 -16.01 8.82
CA PHE A 24 -6.64 -15.15 7.71
C PHE A 24 -6.11 -13.73 7.83
N ARG A 25 -5.42 -13.44 8.93
CA ARG A 25 -5.15 -12.08 9.35
C ARG A 25 -3.80 -11.60 8.80
N PRO A 26 -3.79 -10.56 7.95
CA PRO A 26 -2.54 -9.94 7.53
C PRO A 26 -1.77 -9.28 8.70
N PRO A 27 -0.43 -9.25 8.65
CA PRO A 27 0.42 -9.93 7.67
C PRO A 27 0.62 -11.42 7.99
N ILE A 28 0.88 -12.24 6.97
CA ILE A 28 0.81 -13.71 7.07
C ILE A 28 2.22 -14.32 7.02
N LYS A 29 2.57 -15.20 7.96
CA LYS A 29 3.76 -16.06 7.86
C LYS A 29 3.41 -17.33 7.08
N ILE A 30 4.23 -17.68 6.10
CA ILE A 30 4.13 -18.95 5.37
C ILE A 30 4.38 -20.11 6.35
N ASN A 31 3.59 -21.18 6.20
CA ASN A 31 3.81 -22.46 6.85
C ASN A 31 4.09 -23.56 5.80
N GLY A 32 5.35 -23.93 5.62
CA GLY A 32 5.77 -24.90 4.60
C GLY A 32 5.87 -24.30 3.20
N ASP A 33 5.34 -25.00 2.21
CA ASP A 33 5.29 -24.56 0.80
C ASP A 33 4.24 -23.47 0.59
N ILE A 34 4.59 -22.40 -0.13
CA ILE A 34 3.71 -21.23 -0.33
C ILE A 34 2.42 -21.60 -1.07
N VAL A 35 2.47 -22.53 -2.03
CA VAL A 35 1.29 -22.95 -2.80
C VAL A 35 0.32 -23.70 -1.92
N SER A 36 0.84 -24.65 -1.14
CA SER A 36 0.08 -25.49 -0.21
C SER A 36 -0.51 -24.66 0.94
N ASP A 37 0.28 -23.75 1.53
CA ASP A 37 -0.18 -22.83 2.58
C ASP A 37 -1.27 -21.90 2.06
N PHE A 38 -1.08 -21.29 0.88
CA PHE A 38 -2.10 -20.46 0.24
C PHE A 38 -3.40 -21.21 -0.02
N SER A 39 -3.31 -22.40 -0.62
CA SER A 39 -4.46 -23.23 -0.94
C SER A 39 -5.25 -23.60 0.31
N ASN A 40 -4.55 -24.06 1.36
CA ASN A 40 -5.16 -24.41 2.65
C ASN A 40 -5.86 -23.21 3.31
N ARG A 41 -5.24 -22.03 3.30
CA ARG A 41 -5.87 -20.80 3.84
C ARG A 41 -7.12 -20.42 3.08
N CYS A 42 -7.12 -20.54 1.75
CA CYS A 42 -8.29 -20.22 0.95
C CYS A 42 -9.43 -21.24 1.16
N GLU A 43 -9.13 -22.53 1.30
CA GLU A 43 -10.15 -23.53 1.66
C GLU A 43 -10.74 -23.26 3.03
N GLN A 44 -9.92 -23.01 4.06
CA GLN A 44 -10.45 -22.68 5.40
C GLN A 44 -11.24 -21.35 5.40
N PHE A 45 -10.87 -20.39 4.55
CA PHE A 45 -11.65 -19.17 4.38
C PHE A 45 -13.02 -19.47 3.77
N LYS A 46 -13.09 -20.32 2.74
CA LYS A 46 -14.37 -20.77 2.16
C LYS A 46 -15.22 -21.54 3.15
N GLU A 47 -14.64 -22.45 3.93
CA GLU A 47 -15.33 -23.17 5.01
C GLU A 47 -15.94 -22.18 6.00
N CYS A 48 -15.19 -21.19 6.45
CA CYS A 48 -15.70 -20.13 7.33
C CYS A 48 -16.89 -19.36 6.72
N LEU A 49 -16.88 -19.09 5.41
CA LEU A 49 -17.99 -18.43 4.74
C LEU A 49 -19.21 -19.36 4.63
N ASN A 50 -19.01 -20.64 4.32
CA ASN A 50 -20.08 -21.62 4.21
C ASN A 50 -20.74 -21.89 5.57
N GLU A 51 -19.94 -22.05 6.64
CA GLU A 51 -20.43 -22.11 8.03
C GLU A 51 -21.32 -20.90 8.32
N TYR A 52 -20.83 -19.68 8.05
CA TYR A 52 -21.62 -18.47 8.27
C TYR A 52 -22.93 -18.47 7.46
N ILE A 53 -22.91 -18.89 6.19
CA ILE A 53 -24.11 -18.97 5.34
C ILE A 53 -25.12 -19.98 5.88
N CYS A 54 -24.65 -21.14 6.37
CA CYS A 54 -25.51 -22.18 6.92
C CYS A 54 -26.12 -21.77 8.27
N ASP A 55 -25.31 -21.16 9.14
CA ASP A 55 -25.70 -20.80 10.50
C ASP A 55 -26.55 -19.53 10.55
N ASN A 56 -26.46 -18.67 9.52
CA ASN A 56 -27.12 -17.37 9.50
C ASN A 56 -28.02 -17.24 8.26
N ASN A 57 -29.34 -17.26 8.45
CA ASN A 57 -30.30 -16.95 7.39
C ASN A 57 -30.59 -15.43 7.33
N ASN A 58 -29.58 -14.64 6.98
CA ASN A 58 -29.62 -13.17 7.05
C ASN A 58 -29.21 -12.47 5.74
N ALA A 59 -29.31 -11.14 5.66
CA ALA A 59 -29.05 -10.40 4.42
C ALA A 59 -27.59 -10.52 3.96
N ALA A 60 -26.62 -10.60 4.88
CA ALA A 60 -25.22 -10.84 4.54
C ALA A 60 -25.01 -12.23 3.90
N SER A 61 -25.63 -13.28 4.45
CA SER A 61 -25.53 -14.65 3.90
C SER A 61 -26.00 -14.73 2.45
N GLU A 62 -27.16 -14.15 2.14
CA GLU A 62 -27.74 -14.07 0.79
C GLU A 62 -26.85 -13.29 -0.17
N ARG A 63 -26.13 -12.27 0.35
CA ARG A 63 -25.18 -11.49 -0.44
C ARG A 63 -23.84 -12.22 -0.63
N VAL A 64 -23.38 -13.04 0.31
CA VAL A 64 -22.08 -13.73 0.22
C VAL A 64 -22.19 -15.02 -0.60
N LYS A 65 -23.27 -15.79 -0.47
CA LYS A 65 -23.49 -17.08 -1.14
C LYS A 65 -23.15 -17.11 -2.64
N PRO A 66 -23.65 -16.19 -3.49
CA PRO A 66 -23.32 -16.23 -4.92
C PRO A 66 -21.87 -15.79 -5.23
N ARG A 67 -21.10 -15.27 -4.26
CA ARG A 67 -19.70 -14.85 -4.44
C ARG A 67 -18.74 -16.02 -4.23
N ILE A 68 -19.17 -17.12 -3.61
CA ILE A 68 -18.34 -18.33 -3.39
C ILE A 68 -17.72 -18.82 -4.71
N LYS A 69 -18.50 -18.94 -5.78
CA LYS A 69 -17.99 -19.33 -7.11
C LYS A 69 -16.90 -18.38 -7.65
N THR A 70 -17.02 -17.08 -7.37
CA THR A 70 -16.01 -16.10 -7.80
C THR A 70 -14.75 -16.20 -6.94
N ILE A 71 -14.90 -16.42 -5.63
CA ILE A 71 -13.79 -16.69 -4.70
C ILE A 71 -13.01 -17.93 -5.13
N GLU A 72 -13.70 -19.02 -5.47
CA GLU A 72 -13.11 -20.26 -5.98
C GLU A 72 -12.34 -20.04 -7.28
N LYS A 73 -12.92 -19.28 -8.23
CA LYS A 73 -12.23 -18.92 -9.47
C LYS A 73 -10.93 -18.17 -9.20
N ILE A 74 -10.96 -17.18 -8.29
CA ILE A 74 -9.76 -16.41 -7.92
C ILE A 74 -8.73 -17.33 -7.25
N GLN A 75 -9.14 -18.14 -6.27
CA GLN A 75 -8.26 -19.07 -5.57
C GLN A 75 -7.58 -20.05 -6.54
N HIS A 76 -8.34 -20.70 -7.42
CA HIS A 76 -7.81 -21.66 -8.38
C HIS A 76 -6.81 -20.98 -9.33
N GLY A 77 -7.18 -19.81 -9.85
CA GLY A 77 -6.34 -18.99 -10.69
C GLY A 77 -5.00 -18.64 -10.04
N LEU A 78 -5.03 -18.05 -8.84
CA LEU A 78 -3.83 -17.64 -8.12
C LEU A 78 -2.96 -18.85 -7.72
N THR A 79 -3.56 -19.98 -7.36
CA THR A 79 -2.85 -21.23 -7.08
C THR A 79 -2.10 -21.72 -8.31
N ASN A 80 -2.74 -21.72 -9.47
CA ASN A 80 -2.11 -22.14 -10.72
C ASN A 80 -1.04 -21.14 -11.19
N SER A 81 -1.25 -19.84 -11.02
CA SER A 81 -0.21 -18.83 -11.27
C SER A 81 1.02 -19.07 -10.41
N LEU A 82 0.86 -19.36 -9.11
CA LEU A 82 1.98 -19.70 -8.23
C LEU A 82 2.72 -20.95 -8.71
N LYS A 83 1.99 -22.03 -9.05
CA LYS A 83 2.57 -23.29 -9.55
C LYS A 83 3.35 -23.08 -10.86
N ALA A 84 2.75 -22.38 -11.83
CA ALA A 84 3.38 -22.07 -13.11
C ALA A 84 4.66 -21.25 -12.89
N PHE A 85 4.61 -20.22 -12.04
CA PHE A 85 5.78 -19.38 -11.77
C PHE A 85 6.91 -20.19 -11.12
N LEU A 86 6.59 -20.98 -10.09
CA LEU A 86 7.58 -21.77 -9.34
C LEU A 86 8.13 -22.96 -10.15
N SER A 87 7.44 -23.38 -11.21
CA SER A 87 7.95 -24.37 -12.17
C SER A 87 8.72 -23.75 -13.34
N GLY A 88 8.91 -22.42 -13.35
CA GLY A 88 9.68 -21.68 -14.34
C GLY A 88 8.87 -21.12 -15.52
N ASP A 89 7.57 -21.40 -15.60
CA ASP A 89 6.68 -20.84 -16.61
C ASP A 89 6.13 -19.47 -16.18
N ILE A 90 7.00 -18.45 -16.25
CA ILE A 90 6.68 -17.08 -15.85
C ILE A 90 5.57 -16.49 -16.75
N LYS A 91 5.60 -16.79 -18.06
CA LYS A 91 4.61 -16.29 -19.01
C LYS A 91 3.24 -16.93 -18.72
N GLY A 92 3.18 -18.25 -18.60
CA GLY A 92 1.93 -18.94 -18.28
C GLY A 92 1.35 -18.51 -16.93
N ALA A 93 2.21 -18.26 -15.94
CA ALA A 93 1.78 -17.70 -14.65
C ALA A 93 1.07 -16.35 -14.81
N TYR A 94 1.61 -15.47 -15.64
CA TYR A 94 1.01 -14.17 -15.96
C TYR A 94 -0.28 -14.31 -16.77
N ASP A 95 -0.30 -15.17 -17.79
CA ASP A 95 -1.49 -15.37 -18.63
C ASP A 95 -2.68 -15.88 -17.80
N ILE A 96 -2.46 -16.85 -16.90
CA ILE A 96 -3.47 -17.36 -15.95
C ILE A 96 -3.92 -16.23 -15.02
N PHE A 97 -2.98 -15.43 -14.51
CA PHE A 97 -3.27 -14.34 -13.59
C PHE A 97 -4.13 -13.26 -14.27
N ASP A 98 -3.77 -12.86 -15.49
CA ASP A 98 -4.51 -11.89 -16.29
C ASP A 98 -5.92 -12.40 -16.61
N GLU A 99 -6.08 -13.65 -17.06
CA GLU A 99 -7.40 -14.23 -17.34
C GLU A 99 -8.35 -14.10 -16.14
N VAL A 100 -7.83 -14.37 -14.93
CA VAL A 100 -8.60 -14.32 -13.68
C VAL A 100 -8.98 -12.88 -13.31
N LEU A 101 -8.03 -11.95 -13.31
CA LEU A 101 -8.27 -10.56 -12.89
C LEU A 101 -9.03 -9.75 -13.93
N SER A 102 -8.87 -10.07 -15.22
CA SER A 102 -9.58 -9.45 -16.33
C SER A 102 -11.00 -10.02 -16.50
N TYR A 103 -11.34 -11.12 -15.83
CA TYR A 103 -12.69 -11.66 -15.84
C TYR A 103 -13.72 -10.62 -15.33
N PRO A 104 -14.83 -10.36 -16.05
CA PRO A 104 -15.69 -9.20 -15.77
C PRO A 104 -16.22 -9.08 -14.34
N THR A 105 -16.53 -10.20 -13.68
CA THR A 105 -17.00 -10.16 -12.29
C THR A 105 -15.89 -9.80 -11.31
N VAL A 106 -14.69 -10.38 -11.48
CA VAL A 106 -13.51 -10.11 -10.65
C VAL A 106 -13.06 -8.66 -10.85
N TYR A 107 -12.94 -8.22 -12.10
CA TYR A 107 -12.55 -6.85 -12.42
C TYR A 107 -13.52 -5.81 -11.84
N ARG A 108 -14.82 -6.11 -11.82
CA ARG A 108 -15.82 -5.24 -11.17
C ARG A 108 -15.59 -5.10 -9.66
N HIS A 109 -15.12 -6.16 -8.99
CA HIS A 109 -14.76 -6.08 -7.58
C HIS A 109 -13.47 -5.27 -7.37
N LEU A 110 -12.46 -5.46 -8.23
CA LEU A 110 -11.21 -4.67 -8.19
C LEU A 110 -11.50 -3.17 -8.33
N ARG A 111 -12.35 -2.79 -9.30
CA ARG A 111 -12.78 -1.39 -9.47
C ARG A 111 -13.52 -0.84 -8.25
N ARG A 112 -14.33 -1.65 -7.56
CA ARG A 112 -15.09 -1.21 -6.38
C ARG A 112 -14.20 -0.94 -5.17
N ILE A 113 -13.14 -1.73 -4.99
CA ILE A 113 -12.20 -1.50 -3.89
C ILE A 113 -11.13 -0.47 -4.25
N SER A 114 -11.08 0.00 -5.49
CA SER A 114 -10.18 1.07 -5.90
C SER A 114 -10.73 2.42 -5.49
N ILE A 115 -9.85 3.32 -5.04
CA ILE A 115 -10.19 4.67 -4.58
C ILE A 115 -9.49 5.72 -5.45
N PRO A 116 -10.09 6.89 -5.70
CA PRO A 116 -9.42 7.99 -6.41
C PRO A 116 -8.06 8.33 -5.77
N LEU A 117 -7.06 8.63 -6.59
CA LEU A 117 -5.73 9.03 -6.12
C LEU A 117 -5.82 10.25 -5.19
N LYS A 118 -6.67 11.22 -5.52
CA LYS A 118 -6.92 12.40 -4.67
C LYS A 118 -7.44 12.09 -3.26
N GLU A 119 -8.03 10.91 -3.01
CA GLU A 119 -8.46 10.54 -1.65
C GLU A 119 -7.29 10.18 -0.73
N ILE A 120 -6.16 9.76 -1.30
CA ILE A 120 -4.95 9.33 -0.57
C ILE A 120 -3.75 10.26 -0.74
N CYS A 121 -3.70 11.05 -1.82
CA CYS A 121 -2.64 12.00 -2.10
C CYS A 121 -3.26 13.32 -2.57
N ASN A 122 -3.18 14.36 -1.75
CA ASN A 122 -3.65 15.71 -2.08
C ASN A 122 -2.93 16.74 -1.18
N LYS A 123 -3.23 18.03 -1.36
CA LYS A 123 -2.62 19.13 -0.58
C LYS A 123 -2.72 19.02 0.95
N HIS A 124 -3.66 18.23 1.47
CA HIS A 124 -3.84 18.00 2.91
C HIS A 124 -3.40 16.60 3.36
N LYS A 125 -3.10 15.72 2.41
CA LYS A 125 -2.63 14.35 2.63
C LYS A 125 -1.46 14.09 1.69
N PRO A 126 -0.33 14.80 1.84
CA PRO A 126 0.84 14.51 1.05
C PRO A 126 1.32 13.07 1.30
N LEU A 127 1.91 12.48 0.27
CA LEU A 127 2.70 11.28 0.40
C LEU A 127 4.18 11.63 0.38
N PHE A 128 5.02 10.77 0.90
CA PHE A 128 6.43 11.06 1.07
C PHE A 128 7.29 10.04 0.36
N ARG A 129 8.48 10.48 -0.05
CA ARG A 129 9.55 9.60 -0.50
C ARG A 129 10.81 9.94 0.26
N VAL A 130 11.52 8.91 0.66
CA VAL A 130 12.84 9.03 1.28
C VAL A 130 13.84 8.31 0.40
N ARG A 131 14.98 8.94 0.14
CA ARG A 131 16.10 8.38 -0.59
C ARG A 131 17.33 8.38 0.30
N LYS A 132 17.96 7.20 0.45
CA LYS A 132 19.32 7.09 1.00
C LYS A 132 20.33 7.47 -0.08
N SER A 133 21.31 8.31 0.26
CA SER A 133 22.41 8.68 -0.63
C SER A 133 23.64 9.08 0.18
N ASP A 134 24.82 8.63 -0.24
CA ASP A 134 26.10 9.09 0.32
C ASP A 134 26.53 10.44 -0.29
N ARG A 135 25.91 10.85 -1.40
CA ARG A 135 26.10 12.17 -2.02
C ARG A 135 24.85 13.06 -1.87
N PRO A 136 25.01 14.40 -1.85
CA PRO A 136 23.89 15.34 -1.88
C PRO A 136 22.89 15.04 -2.99
N VAL A 137 21.62 14.92 -2.62
CA VAL A 137 20.49 14.86 -3.56
C VAL A 137 19.89 16.25 -3.62
N VAL A 138 20.06 16.95 -4.74
CA VAL A 138 19.78 18.40 -4.84
C VAL A 138 18.63 18.73 -5.78
N THR A 139 18.25 17.80 -6.66
CA THR A 139 17.20 18.05 -7.65
C THR A 139 16.01 17.09 -7.55
N ARG A 140 14.81 17.58 -7.87
CA ARG A 140 13.58 16.77 -8.00
C ARG A 140 13.76 15.49 -8.84
N LYS A 141 14.51 15.57 -9.94
CA LYS A 141 14.76 14.40 -10.83
C LYS A 141 15.45 13.25 -10.08
N GLU A 142 16.26 13.55 -9.08
CA GLU A 142 16.96 12.53 -8.31
C GLU A 142 16.06 11.86 -7.26
N ILE A 143 15.04 12.55 -6.72
CA ILE A 143 14.17 11.94 -5.71
C ILE A 143 12.92 11.26 -6.30
N PHE A 144 12.65 11.40 -7.60
CA PHE A 144 11.57 10.68 -8.30
C PHE A 144 11.88 9.17 -8.44
N HIS A 145 11.28 8.44 -9.39
CA HIS A 145 11.69 7.06 -9.68
C HIS A 145 13.08 7.02 -10.34
N ILE A 146 13.77 5.88 -10.26
CA ILE A 146 15.08 5.71 -10.91
C ILE A 146 14.93 5.92 -12.43
N PRO A 147 15.80 6.70 -13.09
CA PRO A 147 15.70 6.90 -14.54
C PRO A 147 15.72 5.59 -15.32
N PHE A 148 15.03 5.50 -16.45
CA PHE A 148 15.04 4.31 -17.30
C PHE A 148 16.44 3.91 -17.79
N THR A 149 17.35 4.89 -17.94
CA THR A 149 18.76 4.69 -18.29
C THR A 149 19.58 4.03 -17.17
N HIS A 150 19.09 4.07 -15.93
CA HIS A 150 19.76 3.53 -14.74
C HIS A 150 19.00 2.32 -14.16
N ARG A 151 18.24 1.60 -15.01
CA ARG A 151 17.41 0.46 -14.57
C ARG A 151 18.19 -0.69 -13.93
N HIS A 152 19.50 -0.78 -14.16
CA HIS A 152 20.37 -1.75 -13.50
C HIS A 152 20.45 -1.56 -11.97
N LEU A 153 20.09 -0.37 -11.46
CA LEU A 153 19.97 -0.08 -10.02
C LEU A 153 18.62 -0.51 -9.42
N VAL A 154 17.67 -0.96 -10.24
CA VAL A 154 16.31 -1.29 -9.80
C VAL A 154 16.25 -2.77 -9.41
N ASN A 155 16.33 -3.02 -8.11
CA ASN A 155 16.13 -4.35 -7.54
C ASN A 155 14.64 -4.76 -7.55
N ALA A 156 14.38 -6.07 -7.52
CA ALA A 156 13.04 -6.58 -7.30
C ALA A 156 12.53 -6.16 -5.91
N GLN A 157 11.28 -5.71 -5.86
CA GLN A 157 10.56 -5.34 -4.65
C GLN A 157 9.25 -6.12 -4.59
N ARG A 158 8.43 -5.90 -3.54
CA ARG A 158 7.13 -6.59 -3.44
C ARG A 158 6.25 -6.31 -4.65
N TYR A 159 6.15 -5.05 -5.07
CA TYR A 159 5.30 -4.62 -6.18
C TYR A 159 6.14 -4.01 -7.31
N SER A 160 7.26 -4.65 -7.63
CA SER A 160 8.06 -4.30 -8.80
C SER A 160 9.00 -5.43 -9.17
N VAL A 161 9.10 -5.70 -10.47
CA VAL A 161 10.11 -6.59 -11.04
C VAL A 161 11.44 -5.85 -11.19
N ALA A 162 12.55 -6.61 -11.14
CA ALA A 162 13.88 -6.04 -11.37
C ALA A 162 13.92 -5.30 -12.72
N GLY A 163 14.56 -4.14 -12.74
CA GLY A 163 14.65 -3.29 -13.93
C GLY A 163 13.45 -2.40 -14.24
N LEU A 164 12.32 -2.51 -13.51
CA LEU A 164 11.15 -1.64 -13.70
C LEU A 164 11.08 -0.54 -12.63
N PRO A 165 11.38 0.73 -12.95
CA PRO A 165 11.48 1.79 -11.95
C PRO A 165 10.10 2.30 -11.51
N CYS A 166 9.44 1.58 -10.60
CA CYS A 166 8.20 2.04 -9.97
C CYS A 166 8.43 3.24 -9.04
N LEU A 167 7.42 4.11 -8.94
CA LEU A 167 7.36 5.18 -7.96
C LEU A 167 6.76 4.63 -6.65
N TYR A 168 7.59 4.50 -5.63
CA TYR A 168 7.18 4.18 -4.26
C TYR A 168 7.06 5.47 -3.44
N LEU A 169 5.92 5.60 -2.77
CA LEU A 169 5.60 6.67 -1.83
C LEU A 169 5.02 6.06 -0.54
N GLY A 170 5.21 6.71 0.59
CA GLY A 170 4.63 6.33 1.88
C GLY A 170 3.73 7.41 2.44
N SER A 171 2.73 7.03 3.23
CA SER A 171 1.84 7.96 3.93
C SER A 171 2.51 8.71 5.09
N SER A 172 3.75 8.34 5.43
CA SER A 172 4.56 9.02 6.43
C SER A 172 6.05 8.84 6.13
N LEU A 173 6.88 9.76 6.61
CA LEU A 173 8.33 9.62 6.61
C LEU A 173 8.77 8.41 7.44
N TYR A 174 8.06 8.10 8.53
CA TYR A 174 8.36 6.94 9.36
C TYR A 174 8.20 5.64 8.58
N ILE A 175 7.12 5.49 7.81
CA ILE A 175 6.95 4.26 7.03
C ILE A 175 7.99 4.15 5.91
N CYS A 176 8.33 5.25 5.25
CA CYS A 176 9.41 5.26 4.26
C CYS A 176 10.74 4.81 4.87
N TRP A 177 11.09 5.30 6.06
CA TRP A 177 12.30 4.92 6.78
C TRP A 177 12.30 3.44 7.18
N GLN A 178 11.17 2.90 7.65
CA GLN A 178 11.01 1.48 7.95
C GLN A 178 11.16 0.59 6.71
N GLU A 179 10.56 0.98 5.58
CA GLU A 179 10.64 0.22 4.33
C GLU A 179 12.06 0.12 3.77
N MET A 180 12.92 1.11 4.04
CA MET A 180 14.34 1.08 3.67
C MET A 180 15.25 0.34 4.66
N ASP A 181 14.68 -0.35 5.66
CA ASP A 181 15.44 -1.02 6.72
C ASP A 181 16.24 -0.06 7.62
N LYS A 182 15.61 1.08 7.95
CA LYS A 182 16.05 2.02 8.99
C LYS A 182 17.48 2.57 8.79
N PRO A 183 17.79 3.14 7.61
CA PRO A 183 19.10 3.73 7.36
C PRO A 183 19.40 4.94 8.27
N ASP A 184 20.68 5.26 8.40
CA ASP A 184 21.15 6.41 9.18
C ASP A 184 20.55 7.73 8.66
N PHE A 185 20.10 8.59 9.58
CA PHE A 185 19.40 9.83 9.26
C PHE A 185 20.26 10.86 8.50
N ASP A 186 21.58 10.81 8.64
CA ASP A 186 22.54 11.70 7.97
C ASP A 186 22.60 11.49 6.45
N LYS A 187 22.16 10.32 5.97
CA LYS A 187 22.15 9.94 4.56
C LYS A 187 20.78 10.06 3.90
N LEU A 188 19.79 10.63 4.58
CA LEU A 188 18.41 10.66 4.08
C LEU A 188 18.04 11.98 3.45
N TYR A 189 17.41 11.88 2.29
CA TYR A 189 16.83 12.99 1.56
C TYR A 189 15.33 12.76 1.42
N LEU A 190 14.56 13.80 1.70
CA LEU A 190 13.11 13.76 1.87
C LEU A 190 12.43 14.59 0.78
N SER A 191 11.30 14.12 0.30
CA SER A 191 10.41 14.92 -0.54
C SER A 191 8.96 14.60 -0.23
N SER A 192 8.14 15.64 -0.24
CA SER A 192 6.69 15.56 -0.12
C SER A 192 6.05 15.63 -1.50
N PHE A 193 5.04 14.80 -1.76
CA PHE A 193 4.32 14.66 -3.02
C PHE A 193 2.84 14.94 -2.80
N ILE A 194 2.26 15.77 -3.66
CA ILE A 194 0.83 16.02 -3.74
C ILE A 194 0.32 15.71 -5.15
N SER A 195 -0.97 15.41 -5.27
CA SER A 195 -1.61 15.15 -6.54
C SER A 195 -2.87 15.97 -6.70
N TRP A 196 -3.08 16.45 -7.93
CA TRP A 196 -4.31 17.08 -8.40
C TRP A 196 -5.07 16.18 -9.39
N ASP A 197 -4.61 14.95 -9.59
CA ASP A 197 -5.19 14.02 -10.54
C ASP A 197 -6.54 13.49 -10.04
N GLU A 198 -7.59 13.74 -10.82
CA GLU A 198 -8.96 13.36 -10.48
C GLU A 198 -9.43 12.07 -11.16
N GLU A 199 -8.70 11.62 -12.17
CA GLU A 199 -9.10 10.53 -13.07
C GLU A 199 -8.54 9.18 -12.64
N SER A 200 -7.40 9.18 -11.94
CA SER A 200 -6.68 7.97 -11.59
C SER A 200 -7.17 7.38 -10.27
N TYR A 201 -7.16 6.05 -10.22
CA TYR A 201 -7.58 5.24 -9.10
C TYR A 201 -6.44 4.34 -8.62
N ILE A 202 -6.45 4.07 -7.33
CA ILE A 202 -5.47 3.24 -6.65
C ILE A 202 -6.20 2.02 -6.09
N LEU A 203 -5.71 0.84 -6.44
CA LEU A 203 -6.20 -0.41 -5.88
C LEU A 203 -5.89 -0.44 -4.38
N ASN A 204 -6.93 -0.34 -3.54
CA ASN A 204 -6.74 -0.22 -2.10
C ASN A 204 -6.68 -1.61 -1.45
N LEU A 205 -5.47 -2.11 -1.17
CA LEU A 205 -5.24 -3.27 -0.31
C LEU A 205 -4.88 -2.85 1.14
N ALA A 206 -5.00 -1.55 1.44
CA ALA A 206 -4.62 -0.92 2.71
C ALA A 206 -5.81 -0.56 3.61
N ALA A 207 -7.05 -0.91 3.22
CA ALA A 207 -8.25 -0.54 3.96
C ALA A 207 -8.20 -0.95 5.44
N ASP A 208 -8.45 0.01 6.33
CA ASP A 208 -8.25 -0.10 7.77
C ASP A 208 -8.95 -1.31 8.40
N PHE A 209 -10.17 -1.59 7.94
CA PHE A 209 -10.97 -2.67 8.48
C PHE A 209 -10.40 -4.06 8.19
N LEU A 210 -9.50 -4.23 7.21
CA LEU A 210 -8.77 -5.47 6.97
C LEU A 210 -7.75 -5.78 8.07
N TYR A 211 -7.28 -4.76 8.78
CA TYR A 211 -6.18 -4.86 9.75
C TYR A 211 -6.63 -4.54 11.19
N SER A 212 -7.85 -4.04 11.36
CA SER A 212 -8.39 -3.67 12.68
C SER A 212 -8.59 -4.89 13.58
N ARG A 213 -8.16 -4.77 14.84
CA ARG A 213 -8.37 -5.78 15.90
C ARG A 213 -9.75 -5.69 16.56
N THR A 214 -10.42 -4.57 16.35
CA THR A 214 -11.60 -4.20 17.11
C THR A 214 -12.70 -3.82 16.14
N ALA A 215 -13.95 -4.14 16.48
CA ALA A 215 -15.10 -3.73 15.70
C ALA A 215 -15.18 -2.19 15.52
N LYS A 216 -14.42 -1.41 16.31
CA LYS A 216 -14.32 0.06 16.24
C LYS A 216 -13.98 0.59 14.84
N GLY A 217 -13.16 -0.13 14.06
CA GLY A 217 -12.82 0.26 12.66
C GLY A 217 -14.00 0.23 11.68
N PHE A 218 -15.17 -0.25 12.10
CA PHE A 218 -16.38 -0.31 11.27
C PHE A 218 -17.47 0.70 11.68
N TYR A 219 -17.22 1.57 12.68
CA TYR A 219 -18.20 2.58 13.14
C TYR A 219 -17.96 3.92 12.42
N GLY A 220 -18.51 4.03 11.22
CA GLY A 220 -18.74 5.31 10.52
C GLY A 220 -20.14 5.31 9.91
N ASP A 221 -20.65 6.48 9.52
CA ASP A 221 -21.96 6.59 8.86
C ASP A 221 -22.00 5.68 7.63
N ILE A 222 -22.92 4.73 7.65
CA ILE A 222 -22.86 3.60 6.73
C ILE A 222 -23.63 4.00 5.47
N SER A 223 -23.01 3.88 4.31
CA SER A 223 -23.66 4.00 3.00
C SER A 223 -23.86 2.63 2.34
N ASN A 224 -24.82 2.51 1.40
CA ASN A 224 -24.99 1.27 0.60
C ASN A 224 -23.71 0.91 -0.17
N ARG A 225 -22.94 1.93 -0.57
CA ARG A 225 -21.65 1.79 -1.24
C ARG A 225 -20.66 1.04 -0.35
N ASP A 226 -20.64 1.31 0.95
CA ASP A 226 -19.73 0.64 1.90
C ASP A 226 -19.99 -0.86 2.00
N ASN A 227 -21.26 -1.28 1.94
CA ASN A 227 -21.61 -2.71 1.97
C ASN A 227 -21.14 -3.44 0.71
N LEU A 228 -21.30 -2.83 -0.46
CA LEU A 228 -20.82 -3.41 -1.72
C LEU A 228 -19.29 -3.46 -1.78
N ILE A 229 -18.61 -2.46 -1.20
CA ILE A 229 -17.15 -2.45 -1.04
C ILE A 229 -16.73 -3.60 -0.13
N LYS A 230 -17.32 -3.74 1.07
CA LYS A 230 -17.07 -4.86 2.00
C LYS A 230 -17.26 -6.22 1.34
N ILE A 231 -18.35 -6.42 0.60
CA ILE A 231 -18.57 -7.67 -0.16
C ILE A 231 -17.48 -7.89 -1.22
N SER A 232 -16.99 -6.82 -1.85
CA SER A 232 -15.91 -6.91 -2.84
C SER A 232 -14.59 -7.30 -2.18
N TYR A 233 -14.28 -6.79 -0.99
CA TYR A 233 -13.12 -7.25 -0.20
C TYR A 233 -13.24 -8.72 0.21
N LEU A 234 -14.43 -9.19 0.64
CA LEU A 234 -14.65 -10.63 0.90
C LEU A 234 -14.43 -11.47 -0.36
N THR A 235 -14.90 -10.99 -1.51
CA THR A 235 -14.75 -11.69 -2.79
C THR A 235 -13.28 -11.76 -3.23
N LEU A 236 -12.52 -10.70 -2.98
CA LEU A 236 -11.10 -10.57 -3.33
C LEU A 236 -10.16 -11.07 -2.22
N TRP A 237 -10.68 -11.70 -1.17
CA TRP A 237 -9.87 -12.16 -0.04
C TRP A 237 -8.71 -13.08 -0.44
N PRO A 238 -8.87 -14.03 -1.40
CA PRO A 238 -7.73 -14.81 -1.88
C PRO A 238 -6.58 -13.94 -2.44
N LEU A 239 -6.89 -12.89 -3.20
CA LEU A 239 -5.88 -11.95 -3.69
C LEU A 239 -5.22 -11.19 -2.53
N ILE A 240 -6.00 -10.75 -1.53
CA ILE A 240 -5.49 -10.05 -0.36
C ILE A 240 -4.52 -10.94 0.44
N ILE A 241 -4.87 -12.21 0.67
CA ILE A 241 -3.99 -13.19 1.33
C ILE A 241 -2.70 -13.34 0.54
N ALA A 242 -2.80 -13.61 -0.77
CA ALA A 242 -1.65 -13.83 -1.63
C ALA A 242 -0.68 -12.64 -1.67
N CYS A 243 -1.18 -11.41 -1.48
CA CYS A 243 -0.37 -10.20 -1.44
C CYS A 243 0.20 -9.81 -0.08
N ASN A 244 -0.10 -10.55 0.99
CA ASN A 244 0.23 -10.19 2.37
C ASN A 244 1.19 -11.16 3.09
N TYR A 245 1.87 -12.04 2.35
CA TYR A 245 2.91 -12.87 2.92
C TYR A 245 4.13 -12.06 3.40
N LEU A 246 4.61 -12.42 4.59
CA LEU A 246 5.83 -11.94 5.20
C LEU A 246 7.01 -12.63 4.54
N LYS A 247 7.94 -11.82 4.02
CA LYS A 247 9.24 -12.26 3.53
C LYS A 247 9.95 -13.05 4.63
N GLN A 248 10.28 -14.31 4.37
CA GLN A 248 10.97 -15.17 5.34
C GLN A 248 12.48 -14.96 5.36
N ASN A 249 13.09 -14.79 4.18
CA ASN A 249 14.54 -14.74 4.04
C ASN A 249 15.00 -13.31 3.74
N GLU A 250 15.71 -12.69 4.68
CA GLU A 250 16.34 -11.39 4.44
C GLU A 250 17.40 -11.50 3.33
N ASN A 251 17.61 -10.41 2.58
CA ASN A 251 18.65 -10.30 1.55
C ASN A 251 18.64 -11.36 0.42
N SER A 252 17.53 -12.07 0.22
CA SER A 252 17.39 -13.04 -0.88
C SER A 252 17.12 -12.36 -2.23
N SER A 253 17.79 -12.85 -3.27
CA SER A 253 17.61 -12.42 -4.67
C SER A 253 16.22 -12.75 -5.22
N PHE A 254 15.60 -13.80 -4.69
CA PHE A 254 14.25 -14.22 -5.00
C PHE A 254 13.42 -14.35 -3.72
N ASN A 255 12.18 -13.87 -3.77
CA ASN A 255 11.23 -13.92 -2.67
C ASN A 255 9.92 -14.47 -3.22
N GLN A 256 9.58 -15.72 -2.89
CA GLN A 256 8.36 -16.38 -3.37
C GLN A 256 7.09 -15.63 -2.96
N GLU A 257 7.14 -14.91 -1.84
CA GLU A 257 6.09 -14.04 -1.32
C GLU A 257 5.73 -12.89 -2.28
N TYR A 258 6.64 -12.55 -3.21
CA TYR A 258 6.46 -11.44 -4.14
C TYR A 258 5.89 -11.88 -5.48
N ILE A 259 5.68 -13.18 -5.73
CA ILE A 259 5.17 -13.67 -7.03
C ILE A 259 3.84 -12.98 -7.38
N ILE A 260 2.82 -13.15 -6.54
CA ILE A 260 1.47 -12.61 -6.81
C ILE A 260 1.45 -11.07 -6.77
N PRO A 261 2.07 -10.39 -5.79
CA PRO A 261 2.29 -8.95 -5.84
C PRO A 261 2.95 -8.43 -7.13
N ASN A 262 3.97 -9.10 -7.66
CA ASN A 262 4.64 -8.70 -8.88
C ASN A 262 3.78 -8.94 -10.13
N LEU A 263 3.05 -10.06 -10.18
CA LEU A 263 2.06 -10.30 -11.24
C LEU A 263 0.95 -9.24 -11.22
N LEU A 264 0.45 -8.87 -10.04
CA LEU A 264 -0.53 -7.80 -9.87
C LEU A 264 0.01 -6.46 -10.38
N MET A 265 1.27 -6.14 -10.07
CA MET A 265 1.85 -4.88 -10.54
C MET A 265 2.03 -4.85 -12.07
N GLN A 266 2.49 -5.96 -12.66
CA GLN A 266 2.58 -6.08 -14.12
C GLN A 266 1.20 -5.97 -14.78
N TRP A 267 0.18 -6.61 -14.22
CA TRP A 267 -1.19 -6.51 -14.71
C TRP A 267 -1.70 -5.06 -14.72
N ILE A 268 -1.49 -4.30 -13.63
CA ILE A 268 -1.85 -2.87 -13.57
C ILE A 268 -1.08 -2.04 -14.62
N SER A 269 0.21 -2.32 -14.82
CA SER A 269 1.04 -1.58 -15.78
C SER A 269 0.58 -1.74 -17.23
N ARG A 270 -0.09 -2.85 -17.55
CA ARG A 270 -0.59 -3.19 -18.88
C ARG A 270 -2.03 -2.75 -19.14
N LEU A 271 -2.67 -2.09 -18.17
CA LEU A 271 -4.02 -1.56 -18.38
C LEU A 271 -3.97 -0.28 -19.23
N GLU A 272 -4.39 -0.38 -20.48
CA GLU A 272 -4.38 0.72 -21.46
C GLU A 272 -5.48 1.76 -21.18
N ASP A 273 -6.74 1.32 -21.00
CA ASP A 273 -7.91 2.22 -20.84
C ASP A 273 -8.60 2.12 -19.48
N ARG A 274 -7.82 1.85 -18.41
CA ARG A 274 -8.38 1.66 -17.07
C ARG A 274 -7.70 2.58 -16.07
N ALA A 275 -8.56 3.21 -15.28
CA ALA A 275 -8.19 4.22 -14.30
C ALA A 275 -7.32 3.68 -13.15
N ILE A 276 -7.15 2.37 -12.97
CA ILE A 276 -6.28 1.82 -11.93
C ILE A 276 -4.82 2.03 -12.34
N VAL A 277 -4.08 2.83 -11.58
CA VAL A 277 -2.69 3.24 -11.88
C VAL A 277 -1.69 2.83 -10.80
N GLY A 278 -2.13 2.22 -9.71
CA GLY A 278 -1.25 1.87 -8.61
C GLY A 278 -1.93 1.06 -7.53
N ILE A 279 -1.19 0.74 -6.48
CA ILE A 279 -1.64 -0.08 -5.35
C ILE A 279 -1.31 0.66 -4.05
N ALA A 280 -2.30 0.77 -3.15
CA ALA A 280 -2.06 1.13 -1.76
C ALA A 280 -2.03 -0.15 -0.93
N TYR A 281 -0.98 -0.36 -0.11
CA TYR A 281 -0.85 -1.55 0.73
C TYR A 281 -0.29 -1.20 2.10
N ARG A 282 -0.61 -2.02 3.12
CA ARG A 282 -0.03 -1.86 4.45
C ARG A 282 1.39 -2.40 4.49
N SER A 283 2.27 -1.68 5.16
CA SER A 283 3.59 -2.22 5.46
C SER A 283 3.47 -3.48 6.31
N THR A 284 4.32 -4.44 5.99
CA THR A 284 4.50 -5.66 6.77
C THR A 284 5.58 -5.53 7.83
N LYS A 285 6.37 -4.45 7.83
CA LYS A 285 7.45 -4.20 8.79
C LYS A 285 6.95 -3.63 10.13
N ILE A 286 5.69 -3.18 10.17
CA ILE A 286 5.05 -2.66 11.39
C ILE A 286 4.13 -3.73 12.00
N LYS A 287 4.44 -4.20 13.22
CA LYS A 287 3.69 -5.28 13.91
C LYS A 287 2.26 -4.89 14.30
N ARG A 288 1.99 -3.60 14.51
CA ARG A 288 0.68 -3.05 14.93
C ARG A 288 0.19 -1.96 13.97
N THR A 289 -0.12 -2.35 12.74
CA THR A 289 -0.75 -1.47 11.74
C THR A 289 -2.20 -1.06 12.06
N ALA A 290 -2.75 -1.56 13.16
CA ALA A 290 -4.18 -1.81 13.31
C ALA A 290 -5.09 -0.58 13.31
N ASN A 291 -4.60 0.67 13.27
CA ASN A 291 -5.45 1.87 13.33
C ASN A 291 -4.83 3.17 12.77
N SER A 292 -3.75 3.14 11.98
CA SER A 292 -3.13 4.40 11.55
C SER A 292 -2.86 4.44 10.06
N HIS A 293 -3.46 5.40 9.37
CA HIS A 293 -3.19 5.72 7.97
C HIS A 293 -1.69 5.89 7.67
N LEU A 294 -0.87 6.19 8.69
CA LEU A 294 0.59 6.39 8.64
C LEU A 294 1.41 5.18 8.16
N ALA A 295 0.84 3.97 8.13
CA ALA A 295 1.52 2.73 7.71
C ALA A 295 1.13 2.25 6.30
N THR A 296 0.77 3.16 5.41
CA THR A 296 0.34 2.87 4.03
C THR A 296 1.45 3.22 3.05
N ASN A 297 1.79 2.28 2.18
CA ASN A 297 2.63 2.52 1.02
C ASN A 297 1.76 2.62 -0.23
N VAL A 298 2.16 3.47 -1.16
CA VAL A 298 1.55 3.61 -2.49
C VAL A 298 2.63 3.36 -3.53
N VAL A 299 2.37 2.43 -4.43
CA VAL A 299 3.28 2.09 -5.53
C VAL A 299 2.57 2.32 -6.86
N LEU A 300 3.24 3.01 -7.77
CA LEU A 300 2.76 3.28 -9.12
C LEU A 300 3.82 2.80 -10.13
N PRO A 301 3.48 1.85 -11.02
CA PRO A 301 4.38 1.40 -12.06
C PRO A 301 4.40 2.45 -13.18
N PRO A 302 5.52 2.58 -13.91
CA PRO A 302 5.52 3.40 -15.10
C PRO A 302 4.62 2.77 -16.17
N LYS A 303 3.69 3.55 -16.74
CA LYS A 303 2.97 3.20 -17.97
C LYS A 303 3.71 3.85 -19.14
N VAL A 304 4.55 3.09 -19.82
CA VAL A 304 5.43 3.55 -20.90
C VAL A 304 5.64 2.45 -21.94
N ASN A 305 5.81 2.82 -23.20
CA ASN A 305 6.32 1.93 -24.24
C ASN A 305 7.87 1.94 -24.25
N TYR A 306 8.47 1.07 -25.04
CA TYR A 306 9.93 0.95 -25.10
C TYR A 306 10.60 2.23 -25.62
N GLU A 307 10.00 2.85 -26.64
CA GLU A 307 10.48 4.07 -27.30
C GLU A 307 10.57 5.25 -26.31
N ASP A 308 9.57 5.39 -25.44
CA ASP A 308 9.56 6.38 -24.35
C ASP A 308 10.72 6.14 -23.39
N THR A 309 11.08 4.88 -23.09
CA THR A 309 12.17 4.58 -22.15
C THR A 309 13.57 4.92 -22.69
N ILE A 310 13.70 5.08 -24.01
CA ILE A 310 14.94 5.51 -24.66
C ILE A 310 14.99 7.04 -24.75
N THR A 311 13.87 7.65 -25.14
CA THR A 311 13.81 9.08 -25.43
C THR A 311 13.64 9.95 -24.19
N LYS A 312 13.07 9.41 -23.12
CA LYS A 312 12.76 10.15 -21.90
C LYS A 312 13.35 9.41 -20.69
N PRO A 313 14.01 10.10 -19.75
CA PRO A 313 14.55 9.44 -18.57
C PRO A 313 13.47 8.99 -17.58
N TYR A 314 12.28 9.59 -17.62
CA TYR A 314 11.20 9.34 -16.65
C TYR A 314 9.83 9.18 -17.31
N CYS A 315 8.91 8.48 -16.63
CA CYS A 315 7.55 8.22 -17.10
C CYS A 315 6.69 9.48 -17.08
N GLN A 316 6.28 9.95 -18.27
CA GLN A 316 5.49 11.19 -18.40
C GLN A 316 4.14 11.12 -17.69
N LYS A 317 3.48 9.95 -17.72
CA LYS A 317 2.19 9.77 -17.04
C LYS A 317 2.31 9.89 -15.52
N LEU A 318 3.42 9.42 -14.92
CA LEU A 318 3.65 9.62 -13.49
C LEU A 318 4.04 11.08 -13.17
N LEU A 319 4.79 11.75 -14.06
CA LEU A 319 5.12 13.17 -13.88
C LEU A 319 3.87 14.05 -13.87
N SER A 320 2.91 13.78 -14.75
CA SER A 320 1.67 14.55 -14.80
C SER A 320 0.75 14.33 -13.58
N MET A 321 1.01 13.30 -12.76
CA MET A 321 0.18 12.98 -11.60
C MET A 321 0.59 13.75 -10.34
N PHE A 322 1.83 14.25 -10.26
CA PHE A 322 2.37 14.74 -8.99
C PHE A 322 3.15 16.05 -9.12
N GLU A 323 2.91 16.93 -8.15
CA GLU A 323 3.83 18.01 -7.77
C GLU A 323 4.55 17.58 -6.50
N PHE A 324 5.83 17.96 -6.37
CA PHE A 324 6.60 17.57 -5.20
C PHE A 324 7.67 18.60 -4.83
N THR A 325 8.12 18.55 -3.58
CA THR A 325 9.13 19.48 -3.06
C THR A 325 10.51 19.17 -3.65
N GLN A 326 11.44 20.14 -3.59
CA GLN A 326 12.85 19.78 -3.79
C GLN A 326 13.30 18.80 -2.69
N PRO A 327 14.24 17.88 -3.00
CA PRO A 327 14.80 17.00 -1.99
C PRO A 327 15.53 17.84 -0.93
N VAL A 328 15.29 17.50 0.34
CA VAL A 328 15.99 18.14 1.47
C VAL A 328 16.63 17.08 2.35
N SER A 329 17.86 17.33 2.81
CA SER A 329 18.50 16.46 3.79
C SER A 329 17.70 16.45 5.10
N TRP A 330 17.47 15.26 5.65
CA TRP A 330 16.82 15.09 6.94
C TRP A 330 17.52 15.91 8.04
N GLN A 331 18.85 15.84 8.12
CA GLN A 331 19.62 16.55 9.13
C GLN A 331 19.46 18.07 9.01
N VAL A 332 19.59 18.61 7.79
CA VAL A 332 19.46 20.04 7.54
C VAL A 332 18.05 20.54 7.88
N LEU A 333 17.02 19.79 7.49
CA LEU A 333 15.65 20.16 7.83
C LEU A 333 15.42 20.10 9.35
N LYS A 334 16.05 19.15 10.06
CA LYS A 334 15.95 19.01 11.52
C LYS A 334 16.63 20.15 12.28
N THR A 335 17.65 20.81 11.73
CA THR A 335 18.29 21.97 12.38
C THR A 335 17.40 23.20 12.41
N LEU A 336 16.33 23.25 11.60
CA LEU A 336 15.35 24.32 11.68
C LEU A 336 14.56 24.20 12.99
N ASP A 337 14.86 25.09 13.94
CA ASP A 337 14.01 25.32 15.12
C ASP A 337 12.77 26.15 14.74
N TYR A 338 12.07 25.68 13.71
CA TYR A 338 10.81 26.26 13.28
C TYR A 338 9.72 25.80 14.25
N LYS A 339 9.27 26.73 15.10
CA LYS A 339 8.09 26.52 15.93
C LYS A 339 6.87 26.73 15.05
N ILE A 340 6.06 25.68 14.96
CA ILE A 340 4.78 25.74 14.29
C ILE A 340 3.83 26.45 15.27
N ASP A 341 3.64 27.76 15.10
CA ASP A 341 2.80 28.65 15.95
C ASP A 341 1.28 28.37 15.86
N ASN A 342 0.90 27.12 15.61
CA ASN A 342 -0.50 26.73 15.62
C ASN A 342 -0.88 26.21 17.01
N GLU A 343 -2.16 26.40 17.36
CA GLU A 343 -2.78 25.63 18.45
C GLU A 343 -2.51 24.13 18.24
N ILE A 344 -2.16 23.46 19.33
CA ILE A 344 -1.92 22.01 19.37
C ILE A 344 -3.14 21.35 18.74
N ASN A 345 -2.95 20.60 17.65
CA ASN A 345 -4.08 19.96 16.99
C ASN A 345 -4.58 18.76 17.82
N GLN A 346 -5.79 18.30 17.50
CA GLN A 346 -6.43 17.22 18.23
C GLN A 346 -5.61 15.91 18.26
N GLU A 347 -4.81 15.62 17.22
CA GLU A 347 -3.95 14.44 17.20
C GLU A 347 -2.75 14.59 18.15
N GLN A 348 -2.15 15.77 18.19
CA GLN A 348 -1.09 16.11 19.14
C GLN A 348 -1.60 16.12 20.58
N GLU A 349 -2.79 16.65 20.86
CA GLU A 349 -3.41 16.59 22.19
C GLU A 349 -3.60 15.14 22.68
N LYS A 350 -4.14 14.28 21.81
CA LYS A 350 -4.31 12.84 22.10
C LYS A 350 -2.97 12.17 22.39
N ALA A 351 -1.94 12.48 21.59
CA ALA A 351 -0.60 11.93 21.78
C ALA A 351 0.04 12.43 23.10
N ILE A 352 -0.12 13.71 23.45
CA ILE A 352 0.37 14.28 24.72
C ILE A 352 -0.32 13.62 25.91
N HIS A 353 -1.64 13.45 25.85
CA HIS A 353 -2.39 12.78 26.90
C HIS A 353 -1.93 11.33 27.09
N LEU A 354 -1.74 10.59 25.99
CA LEU A 354 -1.21 9.23 26.03
C LEU A 354 0.20 9.19 26.63
N LEU A 355 1.09 10.10 26.23
CA LEU A 355 2.45 10.17 26.76
C LEU A 355 2.46 10.41 28.27
N LYS A 356 1.67 11.38 28.76
CA LYS A 356 1.49 11.66 30.20
C LYS A 356 0.94 10.46 30.96
N GLN A 357 0.00 9.72 30.35
CA GLN A 357 -0.53 8.50 30.95
C GLN A 357 0.54 7.41 31.06
N LYS A 358 1.32 7.20 29.99
CA LYS A 358 2.42 6.23 29.94
C LYS A 358 3.48 6.55 30.99
N GLU A 359 3.92 7.81 31.06
CA GLU A 359 4.88 8.31 32.04
C GLU A 359 4.47 7.99 33.49
N ARG A 360 3.19 8.19 33.82
CA ARG A 360 2.66 7.95 35.17
C ARG A 360 2.49 6.48 35.54
N LEU A 361 2.13 5.62 34.59
CA LEU A 361 1.60 4.28 34.91
C LEU A 361 2.50 3.12 34.48
N SER A 362 3.17 3.21 33.33
CA SER A 362 3.74 2.01 32.67
C SER A 362 5.07 2.23 31.94
N GLY A 363 5.50 3.47 31.73
CA GLY A 363 6.59 3.81 30.82
C GLY A 363 6.28 3.46 29.36
N ILE A 364 7.29 3.61 28.50
CA ILE A 364 7.26 3.10 27.12
C ILE A 364 7.99 1.76 27.11
N GLN A 365 7.28 0.67 26.79
CA GLN A 365 7.85 -0.68 26.76
C GLN A 365 8.47 -1.02 25.40
N ASP A 366 7.81 -0.63 24.32
CA ASP A 366 8.33 -0.72 22.95
C ASP A 366 8.05 0.59 22.23
N LEU A 367 9.11 1.39 22.07
CA LEU A 367 9.01 2.69 21.41
C LEU A 367 8.52 2.54 19.97
N ASN A 368 8.90 1.48 19.24
CA ASN A 368 8.46 1.30 17.85
C ASN A 368 6.94 1.03 17.76
N GLU A 369 6.38 0.36 18.76
CA GLU A 369 4.93 0.14 18.84
C GLU A 369 4.18 1.40 19.27
N ASP A 370 4.67 2.08 20.29
CA ASP A 370 4.01 3.28 20.83
C ASP A 370 4.19 4.50 19.90
N LEU A 371 5.23 4.53 19.07
CA LEU A 371 5.52 5.63 18.13
C LEU A 371 4.34 5.95 17.21
N ILE A 372 3.52 4.97 16.84
CA ILE A 372 2.37 5.20 15.96
C ILE A 372 1.33 6.11 16.64
N ASN A 373 1.08 5.92 17.94
CA ASN A 373 0.14 6.75 18.68
C ASN A 373 0.78 8.05 19.18
N LEU A 374 2.11 8.05 19.32
CA LEU A 374 2.90 9.23 19.68
C LEU A 374 3.41 10.00 18.46
N TYR A 375 3.03 9.57 17.25
CA TYR A 375 3.56 10.07 15.99
C TYR A 375 3.52 11.60 15.86
N PRO A 376 2.41 12.27 16.25
CA PRO A 376 2.32 13.74 16.18
C PRO A 376 3.35 14.50 17.05
N LEU A 377 4.08 13.80 17.92
CA LEU A 377 5.11 14.36 18.80
C LEU A 377 6.54 14.04 18.32
N THR A 378 6.68 13.39 17.17
CA THR A 378 7.98 12.92 16.66
C THR A 378 8.59 13.91 15.69
N ASP A 379 9.91 13.80 15.50
CA ASP A 379 10.61 14.53 14.44
C ASP A 379 10.05 14.18 13.06
N PHE A 380 9.62 12.94 12.80
CA PHE A 380 8.99 12.58 11.53
C PHE A 380 7.82 13.50 11.22
N TYR A 381 6.88 13.66 12.15
CA TYR A 381 5.72 14.54 11.99
C TYR A 381 6.12 16.02 11.86
N LYS A 382 7.06 16.49 12.69
CA LYS A 382 7.55 17.88 12.60
C LYS A 382 8.12 18.17 11.21
N LEU A 383 8.96 17.28 10.68
CA LEU A 383 9.60 17.45 9.37
C LEU A 383 8.57 17.41 8.23
N GLU A 384 7.54 16.56 8.31
CA GLU A 384 6.43 16.57 7.35
C GLU A 384 5.73 17.92 7.29
N GLN A 385 5.40 18.49 8.46
CA GLN A 385 4.78 19.81 8.54
C GLN A 385 5.72 20.92 8.05
N CYS A 386 7.02 20.84 8.35
CA CYS A 386 8.00 21.79 7.86
C CYS A 386 8.12 21.74 6.33
N MET A 387 8.20 20.55 5.72
CA MET A 387 8.25 20.42 4.27
C MET A 387 7.00 21.01 3.62
N ASP A 388 5.82 20.68 4.13
CA ASP A 388 4.55 21.13 3.56
C ASP A 388 4.38 22.65 3.61
N ARG A 389 4.88 23.31 4.66
CA ARG A 389 4.76 24.77 4.84
C ARG A 389 5.86 25.57 4.17
N LEU A 390 7.09 25.06 4.17
CA LEU A 390 8.28 25.84 3.83
C LEU A 390 8.82 25.53 2.44
N LEU A 391 8.54 24.34 1.88
CA LEU A 391 9.06 23.94 0.59
C LEU A 391 8.00 24.07 -0.49
N GLN A 392 8.42 24.58 -1.65
CA GLN A 392 7.54 24.73 -2.80
C GLN A 392 7.27 23.39 -3.47
N TYR A 393 5.99 23.04 -3.63
CA TYR A 393 5.54 21.99 -4.53
C TYR A 393 5.58 22.49 -5.97
N ASP A 394 6.14 21.67 -6.86
CA ASP A 394 6.23 22.00 -8.28
C ASP A 394 6.31 20.71 -9.10
N VAL A 395 6.02 20.84 -10.39
CA VAL A 395 6.20 19.75 -11.35
C VAL A 395 7.69 19.55 -11.64
N LEU A 396 8.04 18.34 -12.10
CA LEU A 396 9.37 18.11 -12.63
C LEU A 396 9.43 18.53 -14.09
N GLU A 397 9.99 19.71 -14.37
CA GLU A 397 10.30 20.14 -15.72
C GLU A 397 11.51 19.36 -16.27
N ILE A 398 11.29 18.54 -17.30
CA ILE A 398 12.37 17.92 -18.06
C ILE A 398 12.67 18.82 -19.25
N LYS A 399 13.70 19.67 -19.15
CA LYS A 399 14.25 20.37 -20.33
C LYS A 399 14.82 19.31 -21.28
N SER A 400 14.19 19.15 -22.43
CA SER A 400 14.69 18.31 -23.53
C SER A 400 16.07 18.84 -23.96
N GLY A 401 17.14 18.11 -23.65
CA GLY A 401 18.48 18.44 -24.18
C GLY A 401 19.66 18.48 -23.19
N GLY A 402 19.51 18.03 -21.95
CA GLY A 402 20.66 17.90 -21.04
C GLY A 402 21.25 16.49 -21.07
N THR A 403 22.38 16.30 -21.76
CA THR A 403 23.22 15.09 -21.64
C THR A 403 23.56 14.89 -20.16
N LEU A 404 23.01 13.85 -19.53
CA LEU A 404 23.42 13.45 -18.19
C LEU A 404 24.87 12.95 -18.32
N ALA A 405 25.81 13.71 -17.79
CA ALA A 405 27.18 13.26 -17.61
C ALA A 405 27.13 11.94 -16.82
N ALA A 406 27.72 10.90 -17.41
CA ALA A 406 27.94 9.64 -16.75
C ALA A 406 28.83 9.89 -15.53
N GLU A 407 28.42 9.44 -14.36
CA GLU A 407 29.27 9.37 -13.18
C GLU A 407 29.27 7.92 -12.67
N HIS A 408 30.48 7.45 -12.42
CA HIS A 408 30.91 6.10 -12.06
C HIS A 408 30.40 5.62 -10.69
#